data_AF-A0A2E5XT39-F1
#
_entry.id   AF-A0A2E5XT39-F1
#
_cell.length_a   1.000
_cell.length_b   1.000
_cell.length_c   1.000
_cell.angle_alpha   90.00
_cell.angle_beta   90.00
_cell.angle_gamma   90.00
#
_symmetry.space_group_name_H-M   'P 1'
#
loop_
_entity.id
_entity.type
_entity.pdbx_description
1 polymer ?
#
loop_
_entity_poly.entity_id
_entity_poly.type
_entity_poly.pdbx_seq_one_letter_code
_entity_poly.pdbx_strand_id
1 'polypeptide(L)'
;MRLQKKYFSIDYLIGLFLVLSGGSVAFVFNRNILTVLLFTLVFFGLAIHHQKIKKDSFRLSIISLVILIGFLLVNFLSGAPGQSFVKFGFMFLSFLIAIMSLLYFEAKKKSFLDVLRAILILVMYHSLLNFFAYPFIKGDLLVITNPFNEYTCSTFHYLFYYMPSRNELSSFSSLFCRNQGLFWEPGVLQIFLNLLFFIDAFVKKSQKKITVWLTILAVIATYSTTGIVILAIQLVVFFWAQIKRNILIAPILIALAIPFYQLMQQNVEYKMVGEGSTSAQVRMFDLVQQLVIAVDNPITGVGLDDQVYKTNRSKYSLNIAQLDYDSLEKGSSNSVLFLMAAGGLPFAFYILYSLFRQTLIRNQKALFILVFLLSVMSEPVLLKPFFLLFVMAGSLQVLRRLSW
;
A
#
# COMPACT_ATOMS: atom_id res chain seq x y z
N MET A 1 -42.36 11.30 -2.86
CA MET A 1 -40.93 11.67 -2.80
C MET A 1 -40.28 10.92 -1.64
N ARG A 2 -39.68 9.74 -1.89
CA ARG A 2 -39.00 8.95 -0.83
C ARG A 2 -37.68 9.61 -0.50
N LEU A 3 -37.59 10.26 0.66
CA LEU A 3 -36.33 10.66 1.29
C LEU A 3 -35.49 9.39 1.55
N GLN A 4 -34.67 8.99 0.57
CA GLN A 4 -33.55 8.10 0.83
C GLN A 4 -32.57 8.87 1.69
N LYS A 5 -32.70 8.70 3.02
CA LYS A 5 -31.69 9.18 3.95
C LYS A 5 -30.35 8.56 3.56
N LYS A 6 -29.42 9.39 3.09
CA LYS A 6 -28.01 9.08 2.83
C LYS A 6 -27.32 8.83 4.18
N TYR A 7 -27.62 7.70 4.80
CA TYR A 7 -26.83 7.23 5.93
C TYR A 7 -25.48 6.73 5.42
N PHE A 8 -24.43 6.97 6.20
CA PHE A 8 -23.12 6.35 5.99
C PHE A 8 -23.31 4.82 6.02
N SER A 9 -23.31 4.20 4.85
CA SER A 9 -23.49 2.76 4.72
C SER A 9 -22.29 2.03 5.31
N ILE A 10 -22.51 0.87 5.94
CA ILE A 10 -21.46 -0.04 6.43
C ILE A 10 -20.41 -0.36 5.35
N ASP A 11 -20.77 -0.29 4.06
CA ASP A 11 -19.83 -0.41 2.94
C ASP A 11 -18.65 0.56 3.04
N TYR A 12 -18.93 1.82 3.38
CA TYR A 12 -17.92 2.87 3.49
C TYR A 12 -17.08 2.70 4.75
N LEU A 13 -17.66 2.16 5.82
CA LEU A 13 -16.93 1.81 7.04
C LEU A 13 -15.94 0.67 6.77
N ILE A 14 -16.40 -0.41 6.15
CA ILE A 14 -15.55 -1.54 5.74
C ILE A 14 -14.45 -1.06 4.81
N GLY A 15 -14.80 -0.28 3.78
CA GLY A 15 -13.81 0.28 2.86
C GLY A 15 -12.79 1.17 3.55
N LEU A 16 -13.21 2.01 4.51
CA LEU A 16 -12.31 2.88 5.27
C LEU A 16 -11.33 2.05 6.10
N PHE A 17 -11.82 1.06 6.85
CA PHE A 17 -10.96 0.16 7.63
C PHE A 17 -10.01 -0.65 6.74
N LEU A 18 -10.45 -1.07 5.55
CA LEU A 18 -9.57 -1.69 4.56
C LEU A 18 -8.44 -0.73 4.17
N VAL A 19 -8.73 0.50 3.74
CA VAL A 19 -7.71 1.49 3.38
C VAL A 19 -6.75 1.76 4.55
N LEU A 20 -7.28 1.97 5.76
CA LEU A 20 -6.47 2.21 6.95
C LEU A 20 -5.59 1.00 7.31
N SER A 21 -6.05 -0.24 7.09
CA SER A 21 -5.26 -1.45 7.32
C SER A 21 -4.00 -1.53 6.45
N GLY A 22 -3.95 -0.78 5.35
CA GLY A 22 -2.78 -0.72 4.47
C GLY A 22 -1.65 0.17 5.00
N GLY A 23 -1.85 0.86 6.12
CA GLY A 23 -0.75 1.44 6.89
C GLY A 23 -1.00 2.74 7.62
N SER A 24 -2.21 2.93 8.13
CA SER A 24 -2.50 4.12 8.92
C SER A 24 -1.75 4.11 10.25
N VAL A 25 -1.52 5.29 10.82
CA VAL A 25 -0.98 5.45 12.18
C VAL A 25 -1.84 4.67 13.18
N ALA A 26 -3.16 4.71 13.05
CA ALA A 26 -4.07 3.92 13.89
C ALA A 26 -3.76 2.41 13.87
N PHE A 27 -3.51 1.82 12.69
CA PHE A 27 -3.13 0.41 12.55
C PHE A 27 -1.69 0.12 12.97
N VAL A 28 -0.80 1.11 12.98
CA VAL A 28 0.54 0.95 13.57
C VAL A 28 0.46 0.85 15.09
N PHE A 29 -0.36 1.68 15.73
CA PHE A 29 -0.53 1.69 17.18
C PHE A 29 -1.39 0.53 17.69
N ASN A 30 -2.47 0.18 16.99
CA ASN A 30 -3.48 -0.77 17.46
C ASN A 30 -3.71 -1.94 16.50
N ARG A 31 -2.62 -2.44 15.88
CA ARG A 31 -2.66 -3.42 14.78
C ARG A 31 -3.61 -4.59 15.06
N ASN A 32 -3.42 -5.28 16.18
CA ASN A 32 -4.14 -6.52 16.48
C ASN A 32 -5.63 -6.25 16.69
N ILE A 33 -5.96 -5.26 17.53
CA ILE A 33 -7.34 -4.87 17.87
C ILE A 33 -8.09 -4.39 16.62
N LEU A 34 -7.49 -3.50 15.82
CA LEU A 34 -8.13 -2.97 14.62
C LEU A 34 -8.27 -4.02 13.51
N THR A 35 -7.37 -5.00 13.44
CA THR A 35 -7.50 -6.13 12.51
C THR A 35 -8.67 -7.03 12.91
N VAL A 36 -8.81 -7.34 14.20
CA VAL A 36 -9.98 -8.09 14.72
C VAL A 36 -11.27 -7.29 14.50
N LEU A 37 -11.27 -5.98 14.75
CA LEU A 37 -12.42 -5.13 14.51
C LEU A 37 -12.82 -5.11 13.02
N LEU A 38 -11.86 -4.98 12.11
CA LEU A 38 -12.11 -5.06 10.66
C LEU A 38 -12.69 -6.42 10.28
N PHE A 39 -12.14 -7.52 10.81
CA PHE A 39 -12.69 -8.86 10.60
C PHE A 39 -14.14 -8.94 11.07
N THR A 40 -14.44 -8.50 12.29
CA THR A 40 -15.78 -8.51 12.87
C THR A 40 -16.78 -7.68 12.03
N LEU A 41 -16.37 -6.50 11.56
CA LEU A 41 -17.18 -5.66 10.68
C LEU A 41 -17.51 -6.36 9.35
N VAL A 42 -16.52 -6.98 8.72
CA VAL A 42 -16.70 -7.72 7.46
C VAL A 42 -17.55 -8.97 7.68
N PHE A 43 -17.32 -9.70 8.78
CA PHE A 43 -18.08 -10.91 9.14
C PHE A 43 -19.56 -10.60 9.33
N PHE A 44 -19.91 -9.61 10.15
CA PHE A 44 -21.31 -9.23 10.34
C PHE A 44 -21.94 -8.63 9.07
N GLY A 45 -21.19 -7.83 8.32
CA GLY A 45 -21.65 -7.32 7.02
C GLY A 45 -21.99 -8.46 6.05
N LEU A 46 -21.16 -9.51 6.02
CA LEU A 46 -21.38 -10.69 5.19
C LEU A 46 -22.53 -11.56 5.73
N ALA A 47 -22.66 -11.74 7.05
CA ALA A 47 -23.75 -12.49 7.67
C ALA A 47 -25.13 -11.91 7.31
N ILE A 48 -25.26 -10.58 7.20
CA ILE A 48 -26.51 -9.93 6.77
C ILE A 48 -26.84 -10.19 5.28
N HIS A 49 -25.84 -10.48 4.47
CA HIS A 49 -25.97 -10.61 3.01
C HIS A 49 -25.63 -12.01 2.46
N HIS A 50 -25.45 -13.00 3.34
CA HIS A 50 -24.93 -14.32 2.99
C HIS A 50 -25.77 -15.05 1.93
N GLN A 51 -27.09 -14.91 1.97
CA GLN A 51 -28.02 -15.56 1.02
C GLN A 51 -27.82 -15.12 -0.43
N LYS A 52 -27.13 -13.98 -0.66
CA LYS A 52 -26.87 -13.42 -1.99
C LYS A 52 -25.51 -13.82 -2.55
N ILE A 53 -24.70 -14.57 -1.78
CA ILE A 53 -23.40 -15.06 -2.23
C ILE A 53 -23.61 -16.21 -3.21
N LYS A 54 -22.94 -16.16 -4.36
CA LYS A 54 -22.95 -17.26 -5.32
C LYS A 54 -22.22 -18.47 -4.75
N LYS A 55 -22.83 -19.65 -4.84
CA LYS A 55 -22.23 -20.93 -4.36
C LYS A 55 -20.82 -21.14 -4.92
N ASP A 56 -20.62 -20.87 -6.21
CA ASP A 56 -19.30 -20.98 -6.84
C ASP A 56 -18.27 -20.04 -6.23
N SER A 57 -18.62 -18.77 -6.04
CA SER A 57 -17.70 -17.79 -5.44
C SER A 57 -17.31 -18.22 -4.02
N PHE A 58 -18.26 -18.69 -3.21
CA PHE A 58 -17.98 -19.20 -1.87
C PHE A 58 -17.06 -20.44 -1.88
N ARG A 59 -17.34 -21.42 -2.75
CA ARG A 59 -16.51 -22.62 -2.92
C ARG A 59 -15.08 -22.27 -3.31
N LEU A 60 -14.92 -21.39 -4.31
CA LEU A 60 -13.60 -20.93 -4.78
C LEU A 60 -12.86 -20.15 -3.68
N SER A 61 -13.58 -19.40 -2.84
CA SER A 61 -12.99 -18.73 -1.68
C SER A 61 -12.43 -19.71 -0.66
N ILE A 62 -13.15 -20.78 -0.34
CA ILE A 62 -12.65 -21.83 0.56
C ILE A 62 -11.38 -22.47 -0.03
N ILE A 63 -11.42 -22.87 -1.30
CA ILE A 63 -10.24 -23.48 -1.96
C ILE A 63 -9.04 -22.53 -1.93
N SER A 64 -9.24 -21.25 -2.23
CA SER A 64 -8.17 -20.24 -2.15
C SER A 64 -7.60 -20.12 -0.73
N LEU A 65 -8.44 -20.13 0.31
CA LEU A 65 -7.97 -20.09 1.69
C LEU A 65 -7.19 -21.35 2.08
N VAL A 66 -7.64 -22.53 1.66
CA VAL A 66 -6.93 -23.79 1.92
C VAL A 66 -5.54 -23.78 1.29
N ILE A 67 -5.41 -23.32 0.04
CA ILE A 67 -4.10 -23.19 -0.63
C ILE A 67 -3.17 -22.23 0.17
N LEU A 68 -3.70 -21.10 0.62
CA LEU A 68 -2.92 -20.11 1.38
C LEU A 68 -2.53 -20.63 2.77
N ILE A 69 -3.45 -21.30 3.47
CA ILE A 69 -3.13 -21.99 4.72
C ILE A 69 -2.05 -23.04 4.47
N GLY A 70 -2.11 -23.79 3.37
CA GLY A 70 -1.08 -24.75 2.98
C GLY A 70 0.30 -24.09 2.88
N PHE A 71 0.42 -22.97 2.18
CA PHE A 71 1.68 -22.21 2.11
C PHE A 71 2.15 -21.72 3.48
N LEU A 72 1.24 -21.18 4.30
CA LEU A 72 1.58 -20.70 5.65
C LEU A 72 2.05 -21.85 6.55
N LEU A 73 1.39 -23.01 6.49
CA LEU A 73 1.77 -24.19 7.27
C LEU A 73 3.13 -24.74 6.84
N VAL A 74 3.37 -24.86 5.54
CA VAL A 74 4.69 -25.31 5.03
C VAL A 74 5.78 -24.33 5.45
N ASN A 75 5.56 -23.02 5.32
CA ASN A 75 6.53 -22.01 5.78
C ASN A 75 6.74 -22.02 7.29
N PHE A 76 5.68 -22.23 8.09
CA PHE A 76 5.78 -22.30 9.55
C PHE A 76 6.57 -23.54 10.02
N LEU A 77 6.32 -24.70 9.40
CA LEU A 77 6.91 -25.98 9.79
C LEU A 77 8.35 -26.15 9.26
N SER A 78 8.63 -25.63 8.07
CA SER A 78 9.92 -25.84 7.38
C SER A 78 10.81 -24.60 7.34
N GLY A 79 10.30 -23.42 7.71
CA GLY A 79 11.10 -22.20 7.85
C GLY A 79 12.00 -22.24 9.09
N ALA A 80 12.73 -21.15 9.34
CA ALA A 80 13.62 -21.08 10.50
C ALA A 80 12.87 -21.26 11.84
N PRO A 81 13.51 -21.82 12.87
CA PRO A 81 12.89 -22.02 14.18
C PRO A 81 12.57 -20.70 14.87
N GLY A 82 11.57 -20.72 15.77
CA GLY A 82 11.19 -19.56 16.59
C GLY A 82 10.05 -18.70 16.01
N GLN A 83 9.39 -19.15 14.95
CA GLN A 83 8.25 -18.43 14.35
C GLN A 83 7.05 -18.39 15.30
N SER A 84 6.40 -17.22 15.39
CA SER A 84 5.25 -17.02 16.27
C SER A 84 3.94 -17.50 15.63
N PHE A 85 3.27 -18.45 16.29
CA PHE A 85 1.93 -18.89 15.91
C PHE A 85 0.93 -17.73 15.82
N VAL A 86 1.04 -16.75 16.74
CA VAL A 86 0.16 -15.58 16.77
C VAL A 86 0.34 -14.72 15.52
N LYS A 87 1.58 -14.49 15.06
CA LYS A 87 1.83 -13.69 13.86
C LYS A 87 1.32 -14.38 12.59
N PHE A 88 1.48 -15.70 12.49
CA PHE A 88 0.87 -16.49 11.41
C PHE A 88 -0.65 -16.47 11.46
N GLY A 89 -1.25 -16.52 12.65
CA GLY A 89 -2.69 -16.34 12.85
C GLY A 89 -3.19 -15.00 12.31
N PHE A 90 -2.49 -13.90 12.57
CA PHE A 90 -2.84 -12.58 12.02
C PHE A 90 -2.59 -12.47 10.50
N MET A 91 -1.60 -13.20 9.97
CA MET A 91 -1.38 -13.29 8.53
C MET A 91 -2.53 -14.02 7.83
N PHE A 92 -2.94 -15.16 8.38
CA PHE A 92 -4.14 -15.89 7.93
C PHE A 92 -5.40 -15.03 8.02
N LEU A 93 -5.57 -14.31 9.15
CA LEU A 93 -6.69 -13.39 9.33
C LEU A 93 -6.71 -12.30 8.25
N SER A 94 -5.55 -11.83 7.79
CA SER A 94 -5.47 -10.84 6.71
C SER A 94 -5.96 -11.39 5.36
N PHE A 95 -5.63 -12.65 5.03
CA PHE A 95 -6.19 -13.34 3.86
C PHE A 95 -7.70 -13.55 3.99
N LEU A 96 -8.16 -13.94 5.18
CA LEU A 96 -9.57 -14.16 5.47
C LEU A 96 -10.38 -12.86 5.33
N ILE A 97 -9.90 -11.75 5.89
CA ILE A 97 -10.52 -10.42 5.73
C ILE A 97 -10.62 -10.04 4.25
N ALA A 98 -9.54 -10.21 3.49
CA ALA A 98 -9.51 -9.87 2.07
C ALA A 98 -10.56 -10.67 1.29
N ILE A 99 -10.62 -11.98 1.47
CA ILE A 99 -11.54 -12.83 0.71
C ILE A 99 -13.00 -12.61 1.12
N MET A 100 -13.26 -12.43 2.42
CA MET A 100 -14.61 -12.13 2.91
C MET A 100 -15.09 -10.76 2.44
N SER A 101 -14.20 -9.76 2.36
CA SER A 101 -14.54 -8.45 1.83
C SER A 101 -14.94 -8.53 0.35
N LEU A 102 -14.26 -9.35 -0.45
CA LEU A 102 -14.64 -9.59 -1.85
C LEU A 102 -16.03 -10.23 -1.96
N LEU A 103 -16.30 -11.27 -1.17
CA LEU A 103 -17.61 -11.91 -1.11
C LEU A 103 -18.71 -10.93 -0.66
N TYR A 104 -18.41 -10.07 0.31
CA TYR A 104 -19.32 -9.02 0.77
C TYR A 104 -19.73 -8.07 -0.36
N PHE A 105 -18.75 -7.51 -1.08
CA PHE A 105 -19.04 -6.58 -2.19
C PHE A 105 -19.71 -7.28 -3.38
N GLU A 106 -19.39 -8.54 -3.64
CA GLU A 106 -20.09 -9.36 -4.62
C GLU A 106 -21.57 -9.57 -4.24
N ALA A 107 -21.85 -9.98 -3.01
CA ALA A 107 -23.21 -10.21 -2.50
C ALA A 107 -24.08 -8.94 -2.53
N LYS A 108 -23.49 -7.79 -2.22
CA LYS A 108 -24.14 -6.48 -2.31
C LYS A 108 -24.41 -6.02 -3.75
N LYS A 109 -23.76 -6.62 -4.75
CA LYS A 109 -23.68 -6.11 -6.13
C LYS A 109 -23.23 -4.64 -6.19
N LYS A 110 -22.46 -4.21 -5.19
CA LYS A 110 -21.94 -2.84 -5.11
C LYS A 110 -20.50 -2.84 -5.58
N SER A 111 -20.16 -1.87 -6.41
CA SER A 111 -18.81 -1.72 -6.91
C SER A 111 -17.86 -1.30 -5.78
N PHE A 112 -16.96 -2.20 -5.41
CA PHE A 112 -15.86 -1.93 -4.47
C PHE A 112 -15.07 -0.68 -4.89
N LEU A 113 -14.81 -0.52 -6.19
CA LEU A 113 -14.05 0.63 -6.70
C LEU A 113 -14.75 1.97 -6.48
N ASP A 114 -16.09 2.01 -6.47
CA ASP A 114 -16.83 3.24 -6.16
C ASP A 114 -16.72 3.63 -4.69
N VAL A 115 -16.77 2.63 -3.80
CA VAL A 115 -16.55 2.83 -2.37
C VAL A 115 -15.11 3.25 -2.11
N LEU A 116 -14.15 2.53 -2.68
CA LEU A 116 -12.72 2.82 -2.58
C LEU A 116 -12.42 4.25 -3.05
N ARG A 117 -12.88 4.64 -4.25
CA ARG A 117 -12.69 6.00 -4.78
C ARG A 117 -13.19 7.07 -3.80
N ALA A 118 -14.37 6.89 -3.22
CA ALA A 118 -14.94 7.86 -2.28
C ALA A 118 -14.07 8.02 -1.03
N ILE A 119 -13.55 6.91 -0.49
CA ILE A 119 -12.66 6.92 0.67
C ILE A 119 -11.31 7.54 0.33
N LEU A 120 -10.75 7.22 -0.84
CA LEU A 120 -9.49 7.80 -1.27
C LEU A 120 -9.58 9.32 -1.47
N ILE A 121 -10.73 9.83 -1.94
CA ILE A 121 -10.99 11.28 -1.99
C ILE A 121 -10.95 11.89 -0.59
N LEU A 122 -11.57 11.23 0.40
CA LEU A 122 -11.51 11.67 1.80
C LEU A 122 -10.07 11.69 2.32
N VAL A 123 -9.30 10.63 2.04
CA VAL A 123 -7.87 10.55 2.38
C VAL A 123 -7.07 11.68 1.73
N MET A 124 -7.34 11.99 0.45
CA MET A 124 -6.66 13.06 -0.27
C MET A 124 -6.94 14.43 0.37
N TYR A 125 -8.21 14.75 0.68
CA TYR A 125 -8.55 15.99 1.37
C TYR A 125 -7.91 16.08 2.76
N HIS A 126 -7.99 15.00 3.56
CA HIS A 126 -7.31 14.94 4.85
C HIS A 126 -5.81 15.21 4.70
N SER A 127 -5.16 14.57 3.74
CA SER A 127 -3.71 14.70 3.55
C SER A 127 -3.30 16.13 3.16
N LEU A 128 -4.08 16.82 2.33
CA LEU A 128 -3.80 18.22 1.99
C LEU A 128 -3.99 19.13 3.21
N LEU A 129 -5.06 18.92 3.99
CA LEU A 129 -5.27 19.66 5.24
C LEU A 129 -4.12 19.40 6.23
N ASN A 130 -3.70 18.15 6.39
CA ASN A 130 -2.55 17.76 7.21
C ASN A 130 -1.28 18.50 6.77
N PHE A 131 -0.98 18.52 5.47
CA PHE A 131 0.21 19.18 4.94
C PHE A 131 0.19 20.70 5.17
N PHE A 132 -0.93 21.37 4.84
CA PHE A 132 -1.03 22.83 4.96
C PHE A 132 -1.23 23.31 6.40
N ALA A 133 -1.71 22.47 7.31
CA ALA A 133 -1.86 22.85 8.72
C ALA A 133 -0.53 22.89 9.48
N TYR A 134 0.49 22.13 9.04
CA TYR A 134 1.76 21.98 9.77
C TYR A 134 2.41 23.30 10.21
N PRO A 135 2.60 24.31 9.34
CA PRO A 135 3.28 25.55 9.75
C PRO A 135 2.58 26.29 10.89
N PHE A 136 1.26 26.10 11.03
CA PHE A 136 0.42 26.78 12.02
C PHE A 136 0.32 26.03 13.34
N ILE A 137 0.53 24.72 13.34
CA ILE A 137 0.29 23.86 14.52
C ILE A 137 1.55 23.16 15.04
N LYS A 138 2.70 23.31 14.38
CA LYS A 138 3.95 22.62 14.75
C LYS A 138 4.38 22.85 16.21
N GLY A 139 4.02 23.99 16.80
CA GLY A 139 4.32 24.33 18.19
C GLY A 139 3.47 23.57 19.22
N ASP A 140 2.32 23.04 18.79
CA ASP A 140 1.32 22.40 19.67
C ASP A 140 1.25 20.89 19.47
N LEU A 141 2.27 20.28 18.86
CA LEU A 141 2.28 18.85 18.57
C LEU A 141 2.62 18.02 19.81
N LEU A 142 1.80 16.99 20.05
CA LEU A 142 2.06 15.97 21.07
C LEU A 142 2.83 14.81 20.46
N VAL A 143 3.85 14.30 21.15
CA VAL A 143 4.56 13.10 20.73
C VAL A 143 3.84 11.87 21.25
N ILE A 144 3.55 10.92 20.37
CA ILE A 144 3.01 9.60 20.71
C ILE A 144 4.01 8.52 20.30
N THR A 145 4.22 7.54 21.17
CA THR A 145 5.15 6.42 20.95
C THR A 145 4.42 5.10 21.20
N ASN A 146 4.59 4.15 20.28
CA ASN A 146 4.09 2.80 20.46
C ASN A 146 5.10 1.97 21.27
N PRO A 147 4.70 1.43 22.44
CA PRO A 147 5.62 0.71 23.33
C PRO A 147 6.08 -0.65 22.79
N PHE A 148 5.44 -1.19 21.75
CA PHE A 148 5.73 -2.53 21.23
C PHE A 148 6.62 -2.55 19.99
N ASN A 149 6.69 -1.43 19.25
CA ASN A 149 7.46 -1.35 18.01
C ASN A 149 8.28 -0.06 17.88
N GLU A 150 8.33 0.74 18.95
CA GLU A 150 9.11 1.98 19.08
C GLU A 150 8.78 3.04 18.02
N TYR A 151 7.67 2.88 17.29
CA TYR A 151 7.20 3.87 16.35
C TYR A 151 6.79 5.13 17.10
N THR A 152 7.46 6.23 16.80
CA THR A 152 7.19 7.56 17.38
C THR A 152 6.71 8.51 16.29
N CYS A 153 5.61 9.23 16.54
CA CYS A 153 5.17 10.31 15.67
C CYS A 153 4.58 11.48 16.47
N SER A 154 4.62 12.67 15.89
CA SER A 154 4.00 13.87 16.44
C SER A 154 2.56 14.00 15.92
N THR A 155 1.63 14.42 16.76
CA THR A 155 0.22 14.56 16.41
C THR A 155 -0.41 15.84 16.94
N PHE A 156 -1.30 16.42 16.15
CA PHE A 156 -2.23 17.46 16.61
C PHE A 156 -3.58 16.80 16.93
N HIS A 157 -3.85 16.60 18.22
CA HIS A 157 -5.09 16.01 18.74
C HIS A 157 -5.57 14.72 18.03
N TYR A 158 -4.65 13.84 17.60
CA TYR A 158 -4.97 12.61 16.85
C TYR A 158 -5.71 12.85 15.51
N LEU A 159 -5.72 14.09 15.02
CA LEU A 159 -6.33 14.46 13.75
C LEU A 159 -5.27 14.53 12.65
N PHE A 160 -4.12 15.13 12.94
CA PHE A 160 -2.99 15.26 12.02
C PHE A 160 -1.75 14.57 12.59
N TYR A 161 -0.91 14.05 11.69
CA TYR A 161 0.28 13.27 12.04
C TYR A 161 1.49 13.75 11.25
N TYR A 162 2.63 13.81 11.95
CA TYR A 162 3.89 14.33 11.45
C TYR A 162 5.08 13.54 12.01
N MET A 163 6.20 13.55 11.29
CA MET A 163 7.49 13.07 11.77
C MET A 163 8.58 14.11 11.50
N PRO A 164 8.60 15.24 12.22
CA PRO A 164 9.46 16.38 11.91
C PRO A 164 10.94 16.01 11.79
N SER A 165 11.45 15.19 12.72
CA SER A 165 12.86 14.77 12.79
C SER A 165 13.42 14.11 11.53
N ARG A 166 12.55 13.55 10.66
CA ARG A 166 12.96 12.85 9.43
C ARG A 166 12.39 13.48 8.16
N ASN A 167 11.40 14.36 8.29
CA ASN A 167 10.55 14.77 7.19
C ASN A 167 10.33 16.29 7.13
N GLU A 168 11.03 17.08 7.93
CA GLU A 168 10.97 18.54 7.81
C GLU A 168 11.71 19.03 6.56
N LEU A 169 11.11 20.02 5.90
CA LEU A 169 11.58 20.64 4.66
C LEU A 169 11.64 22.14 4.90
N SER A 170 12.80 22.73 4.70
CA SER A 170 12.96 24.19 4.66
C SER A 170 12.66 24.67 3.24
N SER A 171 11.61 25.48 3.05
CA SER A 171 11.30 26.12 1.77
C SER A 171 10.65 27.48 1.99
N PHE A 172 11.20 28.53 1.38
CA PHE A 172 10.63 29.90 1.39
C PHE A 172 10.20 30.38 2.79
N SER A 173 11.17 30.50 3.71
CA SER A 173 11.02 30.95 5.12
C SER A 173 10.03 30.19 6.01
N SER A 174 9.28 29.23 5.46
CA SER A 174 8.35 28.37 6.18
C SER A 174 8.93 26.95 6.30
N LEU A 175 8.74 26.34 7.47
CA LEU A 175 9.07 24.94 7.70
C LEU A 175 7.83 24.09 7.39
N PHE A 176 7.95 23.21 6.40
CA PHE A 176 6.92 22.23 6.05
C PHE A 176 7.35 20.84 6.50
N CYS A 177 6.40 19.93 6.67
CA CYS A 177 6.68 18.50 6.88
C CYS A 177 6.14 17.71 5.68
N ARG A 178 6.88 16.71 5.20
CA ARG A 178 6.43 15.84 4.11
C ARG A 178 5.06 15.26 4.44
N ASN A 179 4.17 15.28 3.45
CA ASN A 179 2.80 14.85 3.65
C ASN A 179 2.71 13.33 3.88
N GLN A 180 2.36 12.91 5.10
CA GLN A 180 2.04 11.53 5.45
C GLN A 180 0.53 11.28 5.67
N GLY A 181 -0.27 12.33 5.85
CA GLY A 181 -1.71 12.25 6.11
C GLY A 181 -2.02 11.32 7.29
N LEU A 182 -2.94 10.37 7.09
CA LEU A 182 -3.30 9.36 8.09
C LEU A 182 -2.30 8.18 8.18
N PHE A 183 -1.28 8.13 7.33
CA PHE A 183 -0.36 7.00 7.21
C PHE A 183 0.92 7.20 8.00
N TRP A 184 1.59 6.10 8.32
CA TRP A 184 2.78 6.14 9.15
C TRP A 184 3.99 6.81 8.45
N GLU A 185 3.97 6.88 7.12
CA GLU A 185 4.97 7.61 6.34
C GLU A 185 4.43 8.11 4.99
N PRO A 186 5.08 9.13 4.38
CA PRO A 186 4.70 9.65 3.07
C PRO A 186 4.72 8.60 1.94
N GLY A 187 5.61 7.60 2.05
CA GLY A 187 5.77 6.51 1.09
C GLY A 187 4.58 5.54 1.03
N VAL A 188 3.81 5.43 2.12
CA VAL A 188 2.54 4.68 2.12
C VAL A 188 1.40 5.53 1.59
N LEU A 189 1.29 6.81 2.00
CA LEU A 189 0.24 7.71 1.51
C LEU A 189 0.27 7.82 -0.02
N GLN A 190 1.45 7.93 -0.63
CA GLN A 190 1.55 8.06 -2.10
C GLN A 190 0.93 6.88 -2.84
N ILE A 191 0.92 5.66 -2.27
CA ILE A 191 0.29 4.49 -2.89
C ILE A 191 -1.19 4.74 -3.12
N PHE A 192 -1.87 5.23 -2.07
CA PHE A 192 -3.30 5.51 -2.08
C PHE A 192 -3.65 6.70 -2.98
N LEU A 193 -2.81 7.74 -3.00
CA LEU A 193 -2.99 8.90 -3.88
C LEU A 193 -2.75 8.54 -5.36
N ASN A 194 -1.71 7.77 -5.67
CA ASN A 194 -1.45 7.27 -7.01
C ASN A 194 -2.56 6.33 -7.48
N LEU A 195 -3.13 5.52 -6.59
CA LEU A 195 -4.29 4.69 -6.89
C LEU A 195 -5.54 5.54 -7.14
N LEU A 196 -5.77 6.63 -6.39
CA LEU A 196 -6.85 7.57 -6.65
C LEU A 196 -6.70 8.22 -8.02
N PHE A 197 -5.51 8.71 -8.34
CA PHE A 197 -5.20 9.27 -9.66
C PHE A 197 -5.50 8.24 -10.75
N PHE A 198 -5.04 7.00 -10.58
CA PHE A 198 -5.28 5.92 -11.53
C PHE A 198 -6.78 5.68 -11.78
N ILE A 199 -7.56 5.58 -10.69
CA ILE A 199 -9.01 5.34 -10.75
C ILE A 199 -9.71 6.50 -11.48
N ASP A 200 -9.37 7.75 -11.16
CA ASP A 200 -10.00 8.93 -11.74
C ASP A 200 -9.62 9.13 -13.20
N ALA A 201 -8.34 9.00 -13.54
CA ALA A 201 -7.80 9.21 -14.87
C ALA A 201 -8.16 8.10 -15.86
N PHE A 202 -8.09 6.83 -15.44
CA PHE A 202 -8.15 5.68 -16.36
C PHE A 202 -9.38 4.80 -16.22
N VAL A 203 -9.93 4.65 -15.00
CA VAL A 203 -11.04 3.71 -14.76
C VAL A 203 -12.40 4.40 -14.90
N LYS A 204 -12.66 5.41 -14.06
CA LYS A 204 -13.94 6.13 -14.03
C LYS A 204 -13.99 7.27 -15.04
N LYS A 205 -12.84 7.79 -15.47
CA LYS A 205 -12.72 8.95 -16.37
C LYS A 205 -13.61 10.11 -15.92
N SER A 206 -13.77 10.26 -14.60
CA SER A 206 -14.64 11.25 -13.97
C SER A 206 -14.03 12.64 -14.17
N GLN A 207 -14.69 13.49 -14.96
CA GLN A 207 -14.19 14.82 -15.35
C GLN A 207 -14.25 15.88 -14.23
N LYS A 208 -14.29 15.50 -12.95
CA LYS A 208 -14.08 16.47 -11.86
C LYS A 208 -12.61 16.87 -11.85
N LYS A 209 -12.23 17.75 -12.78
CA LYS A 209 -10.85 18.21 -13.04
C LYS A 209 -10.13 18.60 -11.76
N ILE A 210 -10.85 19.21 -10.82
CA ILE A 210 -10.33 19.63 -9.51
C ILE A 210 -9.75 18.45 -8.70
N THR A 211 -10.42 17.30 -8.63
CA THR A 211 -9.96 16.16 -7.82
C THR A 211 -8.66 15.58 -8.37
N VAL A 212 -8.50 15.54 -9.69
CA VAL A 212 -7.26 15.08 -10.34
C VAL A 212 -6.10 16.02 -9.99
N TRP A 213 -6.29 17.33 -10.12
CA TRP A 213 -5.26 18.33 -9.78
C TRP A 213 -4.90 18.34 -8.31
N LEU A 214 -5.89 18.24 -7.41
CA LEU A 214 -5.65 18.12 -5.97
C LEU A 214 -4.92 16.82 -5.62
N THR A 215 -5.18 15.73 -6.33
CA THR A 215 -4.46 14.47 -6.14
C THR A 215 -3.01 14.59 -6.60
N ILE A 216 -2.74 15.24 -7.74
CA ILE A 216 -1.37 15.54 -8.21
C ILE A 216 -0.62 16.36 -7.15
N LEU A 217 -1.24 17.43 -6.64
CA LEU A 217 -0.67 18.27 -5.59
C LEU A 217 -0.36 17.45 -4.33
N ALA A 218 -1.31 16.62 -3.89
CA ALA A 218 -1.15 15.77 -2.72
C ALA A 218 0.02 14.77 -2.88
N VAL A 219 0.19 14.16 -4.07
CA VAL A 219 1.32 13.26 -4.36
C VAL A 219 2.64 14.03 -4.31
N ILE A 220 2.72 15.20 -4.94
CA ILE A 220 3.94 16.04 -4.91
C ILE A 220 4.28 16.43 -3.46
N ALA A 221 3.29 16.80 -2.66
CA ALA A 221 3.45 17.15 -1.25
C ALA A 221 3.97 16.00 -0.36
N THR A 222 3.90 14.75 -0.82
CA THR A 222 4.54 13.62 -0.09
C THR A 222 6.07 13.68 -0.15
N TYR A 223 6.64 14.37 -1.15
CA TYR A 223 8.07 14.30 -1.47
C TYR A 223 8.59 12.85 -1.46
N SER A 224 7.79 11.93 -2.02
CA SER A 224 8.19 10.55 -2.19
C SER A 224 8.70 10.35 -3.62
N THR A 225 9.99 10.05 -3.78
CA THR A 225 10.59 9.79 -5.10
C THR A 225 9.81 8.73 -5.88
N THR A 226 9.47 7.61 -5.23
CA THR A 226 8.64 6.56 -5.86
C THR A 226 7.26 7.09 -6.22
N GLY A 227 6.63 7.86 -5.33
CA GLY A 227 5.32 8.46 -5.59
C GLY A 227 5.31 9.40 -6.79
N ILE A 228 6.33 10.26 -6.91
CA ILE A 228 6.51 11.20 -8.02
C ILE A 228 6.83 10.46 -9.32
N VAL A 229 7.68 9.43 -9.29
CA VAL A 229 8.01 8.60 -10.47
C VAL A 229 6.77 7.85 -10.97
N ILE A 230 6.01 7.22 -10.07
CA ILE A 230 4.75 6.55 -10.42
C ILE A 230 3.77 7.55 -11.03
N LEU A 231 3.62 8.74 -10.43
CA LEU A 231 2.79 9.79 -10.98
C LEU A 231 3.27 10.23 -12.37
N ALA A 232 4.57 10.39 -12.57
CA ALA A 232 5.16 10.77 -13.85
C ALA A 232 4.80 9.78 -14.96
N ILE A 233 4.98 8.47 -14.70
CA ILE A 233 4.60 7.40 -15.64
C ILE A 233 3.11 7.50 -15.99
N GLN A 234 2.25 7.69 -14.99
CA GLN A 234 0.82 7.83 -15.21
C GLN A 234 0.46 9.11 -15.98
N LEU A 235 1.11 10.23 -15.70
CA LEU A 235 0.91 11.50 -16.41
C LEU A 235 1.35 11.39 -17.87
N VAL A 236 2.47 10.74 -18.17
CA VAL A 236 2.92 10.48 -19.55
C VAL A 236 1.83 9.72 -20.31
N VAL A 237 1.31 8.61 -19.76
CA VAL A 237 0.24 7.84 -20.42
C VAL A 237 -1.04 8.66 -20.56
N PHE A 238 -1.42 9.41 -19.53
CA PHE A 238 -2.61 10.25 -19.53
C PHE A 238 -2.54 11.35 -20.59
N PHE A 239 -1.43 12.09 -20.62
CA PHE A 239 -1.24 13.21 -21.53
C PHE A 239 -0.97 12.76 -22.96
N TRP A 240 -0.29 11.64 -23.17
CA TRP A 240 -0.13 11.05 -24.51
C TRP A 240 -1.49 10.78 -25.17
N ALA A 241 -2.46 10.29 -24.39
CA ALA A 241 -3.82 10.10 -24.87
C ALA A 241 -4.53 11.43 -25.20
N GLN A 242 -4.23 12.53 -24.50
CA GLN A 242 -4.78 13.86 -24.79
C GLN A 242 -4.12 14.50 -26.02
N ILE A 243 -2.80 14.40 -26.17
CA ILE A 243 -2.04 14.92 -27.32
C ILE A 243 -2.53 14.25 -28.61
N LYS A 244 -2.74 12.92 -28.59
CA LYS A 244 -3.32 12.19 -29.72
C LYS A 244 -4.71 12.70 -30.13
N ARG A 245 -5.45 13.33 -29.22
CA ARG A 245 -6.76 13.92 -29.48
C ARG A 245 -6.67 15.36 -29.96
N ASN A 246 -5.72 16.14 -29.43
CA ASN A 246 -5.49 17.53 -29.82
C ASN A 246 -4.01 17.90 -29.62
N ILE A 247 -3.27 17.99 -30.74
CA ILE A 247 -1.83 18.27 -30.73
C ILE A 247 -1.48 19.65 -30.19
N LEU A 248 -2.42 20.61 -30.22
CA LEU A 248 -2.23 21.97 -29.69
C LEU A 248 -2.05 22.00 -28.17
N ILE A 249 -2.34 20.90 -27.46
CA ILE A 249 -2.11 20.76 -26.02
C ILE A 249 -0.62 20.49 -25.73
N ALA A 250 0.15 19.99 -26.72
CA ALA A 250 1.55 19.58 -26.51
C ALA A 250 2.47 20.69 -25.98
N PRO A 251 2.44 21.94 -26.48
CA PRO A 251 3.31 23.01 -25.96
C PRO A 251 3.05 23.33 -24.49
N ILE A 252 1.78 23.32 -24.06
CA ILE A 252 1.39 23.56 -22.66
C ILE A 252 1.93 22.44 -21.76
N LEU A 253 1.87 21.20 -22.23
CA LEU A 253 2.36 20.05 -21.47
C LEU A 253 3.88 20.02 -21.38
N ILE A 254 4.59 20.41 -22.44
CA ILE A 254 6.04 20.57 -22.43
C ILE A 254 6.44 21.66 -21.43
N ALA A 255 5.72 22.79 -21.42
CA ALA A 255 5.96 23.85 -20.44
C ALA A 255 5.76 23.39 -18.99
N LEU A 256 4.74 22.56 -18.72
CA LEU A 256 4.52 21.95 -17.40
C LEU A 256 5.52 20.84 -17.04
N ALA A 257 6.08 20.16 -18.04
CA ALA A 257 7.05 19.09 -17.83
C ALA A 257 8.40 19.61 -17.31
N ILE A 258 8.80 20.84 -17.68
CA ILE A 258 10.06 21.46 -17.24
C ILE A 258 10.14 21.60 -15.70
N PRO A 259 9.22 22.31 -15.01
CA PRO A 259 9.27 22.45 -13.56
C PRO A 259 9.06 21.09 -12.85
N PHE A 260 8.27 20.19 -13.44
CA PHE A 260 8.11 18.84 -12.90
C PHE A 260 9.40 18.02 -12.99
N TYR A 261 10.13 18.11 -14.10
CA TYR A 261 11.43 17.47 -14.27
C TYR A 261 12.45 18.02 -13.27
N GLN A 262 12.50 19.34 -13.07
CA GLN A 262 13.38 19.96 -12.07
C GLN A 262 13.09 19.44 -10.67
N LEU A 263 11.81 19.37 -10.27
CA LEU A 263 11.41 18.77 -8.99
C LEU A 263 11.80 17.30 -8.87
N MET A 264 11.62 16.51 -9.94
CA MET A 264 12.02 15.11 -9.96
C MET A 264 13.54 14.97 -9.84
N GLN A 265 14.31 15.75 -10.60
CA GLN A 265 15.76 15.74 -10.58
C GLN A 265 16.29 16.08 -9.18
N GLN A 266 15.79 17.13 -8.54
CA GLN A 266 16.16 17.49 -7.16
C GLN A 266 15.86 16.36 -6.17
N ASN A 267 14.69 15.71 -6.28
CA ASN A 267 14.33 14.57 -5.43
C ASN A 267 15.22 13.33 -5.65
N VAL A 268 15.67 13.11 -6.88
CA VAL A 268 16.58 11.99 -7.22
C VAL A 268 17.98 12.29 -6.73
N GLU A 269 18.50 13.49 -6.97
CA GLU A 269 19.84 13.93 -6.57
C GLU A 269 19.99 13.93 -5.04
N TYR A 270 19.01 14.47 -4.31
CA TYR A 270 18.96 14.41 -2.85
C TYR A 270 19.04 12.98 -2.31
N LYS A 271 18.51 11.99 -3.04
CA LYS A 271 18.53 10.57 -2.65
C LYS A 271 19.72 9.77 -3.18
N MET A 272 20.42 10.23 -4.20
CA MET A 272 21.57 9.52 -4.76
C MET A 272 22.88 10.01 -4.15
N VAL A 273 23.00 11.33 -3.94
CA VAL A 273 24.26 12.00 -3.55
C VAL A 273 24.11 12.80 -2.24
N GLY A 274 22.89 13.27 -1.92
CA GLY A 274 22.63 14.10 -0.73
C GLY A 274 22.46 13.34 0.59
N GLU A 275 22.07 14.08 1.62
CA GLU A 275 21.78 13.57 2.98
C GLU A 275 20.67 12.50 3.02
N GLY A 276 19.85 12.37 1.97
CA GLY A 276 18.83 11.33 1.81
C GLY A 276 19.35 9.98 1.27
N SER A 277 20.65 9.86 1.00
CA SER A 277 21.30 8.70 0.38
C SER A 277 21.14 7.39 1.15
N THR A 278 21.11 7.45 2.49
CA THR A 278 20.89 6.27 3.35
C THR A 278 19.63 5.51 2.96
N SER A 279 18.54 6.22 2.61
CA SER A 279 17.28 5.56 2.25
C SER A 279 17.31 4.85 0.88
N ALA A 280 18.18 5.28 -0.04
CA ALA A 280 18.38 4.63 -1.33
C ALA A 280 19.32 3.44 -1.20
N GLN A 281 20.40 3.60 -0.42
CA GLN A 281 21.35 2.53 -0.11
C GLN A 281 20.66 1.36 0.62
N VAL A 282 19.78 1.64 1.59
CA VAL A 282 18.98 0.60 2.28
C VAL A 282 18.10 -0.18 1.29
N ARG A 283 17.50 0.48 0.30
CA ARG A 283 16.70 -0.21 -0.73
C ARG A 283 17.56 -1.06 -1.67
N MET A 284 18.76 -0.58 -2.01
CA MET A 284 19.72 -1.37 -2.80
C MET A 284 20.21 -2.59 -2.01
N PHE A 285 20.46 -2.42 -0.72
CA PHE A 285 20.81 -3.49 0.19
C PHE A 285 19.66 -4.52 0.31
N ASP A 286 18.43 -4.05 0.53
CA ASP A 286 17.22 -4.89 0.50
C ASP A 286 17.12 -5.67 -0.82
N LEU A 287 17.39 -5.04 -1.96
CA LEU A 287 17.34 -5.68 -3.27
C LEU A 287 18.32 -6.86 -3.36
N VAL A 288 19.61 -6.61 -3.07
CA VAL A 288 20.65 -7.63 -3.22
C VAL A 288 20.48 -8.73 -2.18
N GLN A 289 20.38 -8.35 -0.90
CA GLN A 289 20.40 -9.32 0.20
C GLN A 289 19.19 -10.26 0.15
N GLN A 290 18.00 -9.75 -0.18
CA GLN A 290 16.79 -10.57 -0.22
C GLN A 290 16.78 -11.53 -1.40
N LEU A 291 17.38 -11.13 -2.54
CA LEU A 291 17.60 -12.04 -3.65
C LEU A 291 18.55 -13.17 -3.26
N VAL A 292 19.65 -12.88 -2.56
CA VAL A 292 20.58 -13.91 -2.07
C VAL A 292 19.88 -14.87 -1.12
N ILE A 293 19.11 -14.37 -0.14
CA ILE A 293 18.33 -15.21 0.78
C ILE A 293 17.33 -16.09 0.01
N ALA A 294 16.64 -15.54 -0.99
CA ALA A 294 15.68 -16.28 -1.80
C ALA A 294 16.34 -17.35 -2.67
N VAL A 295 17.56 -17.14 -3.14
CA VAL A 295 18.34 -18.14 -3.90
C VAL A 295 18.82 -19.27 -2.97
N ASP A 296 19.26 -18.94 -1.76
CA ASP A 296 19.70 -19.94 -0.78
C ASP A 296 18.54 -20.74 -0.18
N ASN A 297 17.36 -20.13 -0.05
CA ASN A 297 16.18 -20.74 0.58
C ASN A 297 14.95 -20.71 -0.36
N PRO A 298 15.02 -21.32 -1.55
CA PRO A 298 14.07 -21.05 -2.63
C PRO A 298 12.67 -21.63 -2.39
N ILE A 299 12.52 -22.71 -1.65
CA ILE A 299 11.23 -23.40 -1.49
C ILE A 299 10.38 -22.74 -0.41
N THR A 300 10.96 -22.56 0.78
CA THR A 300 10.21 -22.14 1.97
C THR A 300 10.66 -20.79 2.50
N GLY A 301 11.75 -20.22 1.99
CA GLY A 301 12.34 -19.02 2.57
C GLY A 301 12.84 -19.23 4.00
N VAL A 302 13.20 -18.13 4.66
CA VAL A 302 13.74 -18.13 6.03
C VAL A 302 12.69 -17.91 7.12
N GLY A 303 11.41 -17.78 6.75
CA GLY A 303 10.29 -17.59 7.67
C GLY A 303 9.61 -16.23 7.55
N LEU A 304 8.29 -16.21 7.63
CA LEU A 304 7.43 -15.02 7.46
C LEU A 304 7.25 -14.18 8.73
N ASP A 305 7.72 -14.65 9.88
CA ASP A 305 7.79 -13.87 11.12
C ASP A 305 8.85 -12.77 10.97
N ASP A 306 8.47 -11.51 11.18
CA ASP A 306 9.35 -10.35 10.99
C ASP A 306 10.60 -10.37 11.88
N GLN A 307 10.53 -10.94 13.08
CA GLN A 307 11.67 -11.03 13.99
C GLN A 307 12.62 -12.16 13.57
N VAL A 308 12.06 -13.35 13.28
CA VAL A 308 12.85 -14.48 12.75
C VAL A 308 13.52 -14.12 11.43
N TYR A 309 12.79 -13.43 10.56
CA TYR A 309 13.31 -12.92 9.30
C TYR A 309 14.48 -11.98 9.54
N LYS A 310 14.36 -10.97 10.42
CA LYS A 310 15.46 -10.04 10.76
C LYS A 310 16.69 -10.78 11.28
N THR A 311 16.52 -11.75 12.19
CA THR A 311 17.62 -12.54 12.75
C THR A 311 18.33 -13.41 11.71
N ASN A 312 17.59 -13.99 10.75
CA ASN A 312 18.23 -14.78 9.69
C ASN A 312 18.86 -13.88 8.62
N ARG A 313 18.21 -12.76 8.33
CA ARG A 313 18.70 -11.73 7.41
C ARG A 313 20.04 -11.17 7.87
N SER A 314 20.26 -10.93 9.17
CA SER A 314 21.53 -10.38 9.66
C SER A 314 22.75 -11.29 9.40
N LYS A 315 22.55 -12.59 9.16
CA LYS A 315 23.60 -13.54 8.78
C LYS A 315 24.13 -13.29 7.37
N TYR A 316 23.35 -12.63 6.53
CA TYR A 316 23.71 -12.26 5.15
C TYR A 316 24.40 -10.89 5.14
N SER A 317 25.56 -10.77 5.79
CA SER A 317 26.31 -9.52 5.79
C SER A 317 26.83 -9.21 4.38
N LEU A 318 26.38 -8.11 3.78
CA LEU A 318 27.08 -7.51 2.65
C LEU A 318 28.06 -6.50 3.23
N ASN A 319 29.33 -6.63 2.87
CA ASN A 319 30.41 -5.78 3.35
C ASN A 319 30.32 -4.39 2.68
N ILE A 320 29.31 -3.61 3.05
CA ILE A 320 29.13 -2.24 2.60
C ILE A 320 29.56 -1.36 3.77
N ALA A 321 30.83 -0.96 3.77
CA ALA A 321 31.47 -0.13 4.81
C ALA A 321 30.81 1.25 5.05
N GLN A 322 29.67 1.53 4.42
CA GLN A 322 28.94 2.80 4.42
C GLN A 322 27.50 2.67 4.94
N LEU A 323 27.01 1.46 5.23
CA LEU A 323 25.67 1.30 5.82
C LEU A 323 25.76 1.40 7.34
N ASP A 324 25.19 2.48 7.87
CA ASP A 324 25.02 2.68 9.30
C ASP A 324 24.22 1.52 9.92
N TYR A 325 24.67 1.04 11.08
CA TYR A 325 24.21 -0.20 11.71
C TYR A 325 22.70 -0.14 12.06
N ASP A 326 22.18 1.05 12.37
CA ASP A 326 20.75 1.33 12.63
C ASP A 326 19.83 1.01 11.44
N SER A 327 20.39 0.97 10.23
CA SER A 327 19.64 0.66 9.01
C SER A 327 19.34 -0.83 8.83
N LEU A 328 20.11 -1.71 9.49
CA LEU A 328 19.96 -3.17 9.44
C LEU A 328 18.89 -3.70 10.40
N GLU A 329 18.53 -2.96 11.44
CA GLU A 329 17.44 -3.31 12.36
C GLU A 329 16.04 -3.07 11.76
N LYS A 330 15.97 -2.30 10.66
CA LYS A 330 14.72 -2.11 9.91
C LYS A 330 14.36 -3.37 9.13
N GLY A 331 13.05 -3.69 9.13
CA GLY A 331 12.50 -4.74 8.27
C GLY A 331 12.71 -4.44 6.79
N SER A 332 12.27 -5.34 5.91
CA SER A 332 12.34 -5.10 4.46
C SER A 332 11.52 -3.87 4.05
N SER A 333 12.04 -3.03 3.16
CA SER A 333 11.27 -2.01 2.46
C SER A 333 10.60 -2.54 1.18
N ASN A 334 10.96 -3.72 0.70
CA ASN A 334 10.45 -4.32 -0.53
C ASN A 334 9.56 -5.53 -0.23
N SER A 335 8.23 -5.36 -0.37
CA SER A 335 7.30 -6.46 -0.09
C SER A 335 7.48 -7.68 -1.00
N VAL A 336 7.86 -7.46 -2.26
CA VAL A 336 7.95 -8.53 -3.26
C VAL A 336 9.14 -9.42 -2.96
N LEU A 337 10.30 -8.81 -2.74
CA LEU A 337 11.52 -9.55 -2.41
C LEU A 337 11.47 -10.11 -0.99
N PHE A 338 10.85 -9.40 -0.05
CA PHE A 338 10.53 -9.97 1.26
C PHE A 338 9.73 -11.26 1.11
N LEU A 339 8.69 -11.27 0.27
CA LEU A 339 7.86 -12.46 0.08
C LEU A 339 8.67 -13.63 -0.49
N MET A 340 9.59 -13.37 -1.41
CA MET A 340 10.50 -14.38 -1.97
C MET A 340 11.47 -14.92 -0.91
N ALA A 341 12.13 -14.03 -0.17
CA ALA A 341 13.14 -14.38 0.83
C ALA A 341 12.55 -15.04 2.07
N ALA A 342 11.42 -14.53 2.58
CA ALA A 342 10.78 -14.97 3.80
C ALA A 342 9.83 -16.15 3.58
N GLY A 343 9.08 -16.11 2.46
CA GLY A 343 8.02 -17.06 2.14
C GLY A 343 8.39 -18.16 1.14
N GLY A 344 9.52 -18.00 0.44
CA GLY A 344 9.93 -18.87 -0.66
C GLY A 344 9.32 -18.48 -2.01
N LEU A 345 9.99 -18.90 -3.09
CA LEU A 345 9.60 -18.62 -4.46
C LEU A 345 8.21 -19.17 -4.83
N PRO A 346 7.81 -20.41 -4.48
CA PRO A 346 6.49 -20.92 -4.81
C PRO A 346 5.35 -20.06 -4.25
N PHE A 347 5.47 -19.63 -3.00
CA PHE A 347 4.47 -18.76 -2.36
C PHE A 347 4.46 -17.38 -3.02
N ALA A 348 5.63 -16.78 -3.24
CA ALA A 348 5.75 -15.50 -3.91
C ALA A 348 5.17 -15.53 -5.34
N PHE A 349 5.48 -16.56 -6.12
CA PHE A 349 4.93 -16.74 -7.46
C PHE A 349 3.42 -16.90 -7.45
N TYR A 350 2.86 -17.66 -6.51
CA TYR A 350 1.41 -17.79 -6.39
C TYR A 350 0.73 -16.43 -6.12
N ILE A 351 1.26 -15.65 -5.17
CA ILE A 351 0.74 -14.32 -4.84
C ILE A 351 0.87 -13.35 -6.01
N LEU A 352 2.04 -13.29 -6.66
CA LEU A 352 2.27 -12.41 -7.80
C LEU A 352 1.42 -12.82 -9.00
N TYR A 353 1.41 -14.11 -9.36
CA TYR A 353 0.58 -14.60 -10.46
C TYR A 353 -0.90 -14.29 -10.23
N SER A 354 -1.39 -14.50 -9.01
CA SER A 354 -2.75 -14.11 -8.62
C SER A 354 -2.96 -12.60 -8.80
N LEU A 355 -2.04 -11.75 -8.35
CA LEU A 355 -2.11 -10.30 -8.59
C LEU A 355 -2.21 -9.96 -10.09
N PHE A 356 -1.41 -10.57 -10.96
CA PHE A 356 -1.50 -10.39 -12.41
C PHE A 356 -2.85 -10.85 -12.99
N ARG A 357 -3.56 -11.75 -12.30
CA ARG A 357 -4.88 -12.26 -12.68
C ARG A 357 -6.05 -11.53 -12.03
N GLN A 358 -5.80 -10.51 -11.19
CA GLN A 358 -6.84 -9.72 -10.52
C GLN A 358 -7.91 -9.18 -11.50
N THR A 359 -9.16 -9.11 -11.02
CA THR A 359 -10.33 -8.69 -11.81
C THR A 359 -11.02 -7.43 -11.31
N LEU A 360 -10.54 -6.82 -10.22
CA LEU A 360 -11.10 -5.59 -9.66
C LEU A 360 -10.88 -4.41 -10.62
N ILE A 361 -9.68 -4.31 -11.20
CA ILE A 361 -9.31 -3.30 -12.18
C ILE A 361 -9.06 -3.98 -13.52
N ARG A 362 -10.01 -3.82 -14.45
CA ARG A 362 -9.93 -4.40 -15.81
C ARG A 362 -9.37 -3.41 -16.83
N ASN A 363 -9.69 -2.13 -16.66
CA ASN A 363 -9.24 -1.07 -17.56
C ASN A 363 -7.78 -0.70 -17.27
N GLN A 364 -6.97 -0.54 -18.33
CA GLN A 364 -5.54 -0.20 -18.22
C GLN A 364 -4.78 -1.13 -17.25
N LYS A 365 -5.12 -2.43 -17.26
CA LYS A 365 -4.64 -3.41 -16.27
C LYS A 365 -3.11 -3.51 -16.19
N ALA A 366 -2.41 -3.42 -17.33
CA ALA A 366 -0.95 -3.44 -17.35
C ALA A 366 -0.35 -2.24 -16.57
N LEU A 367 -0.87 -1.02 -16.82
CA LEU A 367 -0.48 0.18 -16.09
C LEU A 367 -0.82 0.07 -14.60
N PHE A 368 -2.00 -0.46 -14.26
CA PHE A 368 -2.35 -0.71 -12.86
C PHE A 368 -1.35 -1.64 -12.17
N ILE A 369 -0.99 -2.76 -12.79
CA ILE A 369 -0.04 -3.71 -12.22
C ILE A 369 1.33 -3.06 -12.05
N LEU A 370 1.78 -2.26 -13.02
CA LEU A 370 3.03 -1.50 -12.90
C LEU A 370 2.99 -0.54 -11.70
N VAL A 371 1.94 0.28 -11.59
CA VAL A 371 1.73 1.22 -10.47
C VAL A 371 1.70 0.49 -9.13
N PHE A 372 0.99 -0.65 -9.06
CA PHE A 372 0.86 -1.45 -7.86
C PHE A 372 2.19 -2.08 -7.46
N LEU A 373 2.91 -2.70 -8.39
CA LEU A 373 4.21 -3.34 -8.12
C LEU A 373 5.26 -2.33 -7.67
N LEU A 374 5.41 -1.20 -8.38
CA LEU A 374 6.34 -0.14 -7.95
C LEU A 374 6.02 0.37 -6.55
N SER A 375 4.73 0.45 -6.21
CA SER A 375 4.26 0.87 -4.89
C SER A 375 4.63 -0.11 -3.78
N VAL A 376 4.37 -1.42 -3.97
CA VAL A 376 4.64 -2.45 -2.96
C VAL A 376 6.11 -2.88 -2.92
N MET A 377 6.89 -2.57 -3.96
CA MET A 377 8.35 -2.72 -3.94
C MET A 377 9.04 -1.62 -3.13
N SER A 378 8.37 -0.49 -2.91
CA SER A 378 8.89 0.59 -2.07
C SER A 378 8.45 0.53 -0.62
N GLU A 379 7.42 -0.26 -0.29
CA GLU A 379 6.83 -0.34 1.05
C GLU A 379 6.45 -1.78 1.45
N PRO A 380 6.59 -2.19 2.73
CA PRO A 380 6.25 -3.52 3.24
C PRO A 380 4.75 -3.72 3.53
N VAL A 381 3.91 -3.54 2.51
CA VAL A 381 2.44 -3.50 2.64
C VAL A 381 1.68 -4.63 1.92
N LEU A 382 2.33 -5.46 1.09
CA LEU A 382 1.64 -6.43 0.22
C LEU A 382 0.75 -7.43 0.97
N LEU A 383 1.18 -7.88 2.15
CA LEU A 383 0.44 -8.85 2.97
C LEU A 383 -0.62 -8.20 3.87
N LYS A 384 -0.85 -6.88 3.77
CA LYS A 384 -1.95 -6.21 4.49
C LYS A 384 -3.29 -6.50 3.82
N PRO A 385 -4.41 -6.53 4.58
CA PRO A 385 -5.73 -6.89 4.05
C PRO A 385 -6.14 -6.12 2.80
N PHE A 386 -5.86 -4.81 2.74
CA PHE A 386 -6.16 -3.97 1.56
C PHE A 386 -5.51 -4.48 0.27
N PHE A 387 -4.20 -4.71 0.31
CA PHE A 387 -3.42 -5.12 -0.87
C PHE A 387 -3.76 -6.55 -1.28
N LEU A 388 -4.03 -7.41 -0.29
CA LEU A 388 -4.49 -8.78 -0.51
C LEU A 388 -5.84 -8.86 -1.23
N LEU A 389 -6.69 -7.82 -1.22
CA LEU A 389 -7.93 -7.81 -2.02
C LEU A 389 -7.66 -8.08 -3.51
N PHE A 390 -6.63 -7.44 -4.06
CA PHE A 390 -6.28 -7.60 -5.48
C PHE A 390 -5.74 -9.01 -5.75
N VAL A 391 -4.90 -9.52 -4.85
CA VAL A 391 -4.38 -10.89 -4.92
C VAL A 391 -5.52 -11.91 -4.85
N MET A 392 -6.40 -11.80 -3.85
CA MET A 392 -7.51 -12.73 -3.66
C MET A 392 -8.50 -12.68 -4.83
N ALA A 393 -8.78 -11.50 -5.38
CA ALA A 393 -9.64 -11.37 -6.55
C ALA A 393 -9.07 -12.11 -7.76
N GLY A 394 -7.74 -12.12 -7.90
CA GLY A 394 -7.06 -12.85 -8.95
C GLY A 394 -6.95 -14.34 -8.69
N SER A 395 -6.72 -14.76 -7.44
CA SER A 395 -6.78 -16.16 -7.03
C SER A 395 -8.12 -16.80 -7.40
N LEU A 396 -9.24 -16.14 -7.06
CA LEU A 396 -10.59 -16.59 -7.44
C LEU A 396 -10.74 -16.74 -8.96
N GLN A 397 -10.14 -15.84 -9.74
CA GLN A 397 -10.16 -15.89 -11.19
C GLN A 397 -9.30 -17.02 -11.78
N VAL A 398 -8.16 -17.33 -11.15
CA VAL A 398 -7.31 -18.47 -11.50
C VAL A 398 -8.07 -19.77 -11.25
N LEU A 399 -8.61 -19.94 -10.05
CA LEU A 399 -9.35 -21.15 -9.66
C LEU A 399 -10.59 -21.35 -10.52
N ARG A 400 -11.33 -20.28 -10.85
CA ARG A 400 -12.50 -20.38 -11.75
C ARG A 400 -12.16 -20.91 -13.14
N ARG A 401 -10.92 -20.70 -13.63
CA ARG A 401 -10.47 -21.23 -14.93
C ARG A 401 -10.02 -22.69 -14.85
N LEU A 402 -9.73 -23.18 -13.64
CA LEU A 402 -9.31 -24.56 -13.39
C LEU A 402 -10.48 -25.47 -13.02
N SER A 403 -11.55 -24.90 -12.45
CA SER A 403 -12.83 -25.58 -12.30
C SER A 403 -13.52 -25.67 -13.66
N TRP A 404 -13.30 -26.78 -14.37
CA TRP A 404 -14.03 -27.15 -15.57
C TRP A 404 -15.47 -27.51 -15.24
#